data_AF-A0A5B1R563-F1
#
_entry.id   AF-A0A5B1R563-F1
#
_cell.length_a   1.000
_cell.length_b   1.000
_cell.length_c   1.000
_cell.angle_alpha   90.00
_cell.angle_beta   90.00
_cell.angle_gamma   90.00
#
_symmetry.space_group_name_H-M   'P 1'
#
loop_
_entity.id
_entity.type
_entity.pdbx_description
1 polymer ?
#
loop_
_entity_poly.entity_id
_entity_poly.type
_entity_poly.pdbx_seq_one_letter_code
_entity_poly.pdbx_strand_id
1 'polypeptide(L)'
;MFGKIMPEMNVPRGTTRPIILPRLEFSPGLPASPGAPGTMLTNRKDILQCGPVSLWIKTVPDEGLWKYFGNYDFARSVQPLTPAEASRFDESVRHCDFFTSVCSSFFCSRQTVSAWAALLSSNAWDFSHAELRVRLWLRKVGAEATEAVVAHHVDLLRTKKSPIVLHESDIAEALRSWKETLHVVTMRCVGYDYDFLADMETRWRKWQAVQAVP
;
A
#
# COMPACT_ATOMS: atom_id res chain seq x y z
N MET A 1 5.05 1.04 -0.73
CA MET A 1 6.26 1.69 -0.14
C MET A 1 6.05 3.20 -0.11
N PHE A 2 6.55 3.90 0.91
CA PHE A 2 6.58 5.36 0.98
C PHE A 2 8.04 5.77 1.16
N GLY A 3 8.47 6.84 0.49
CA GLY A 3 9.85 7.27 0.46
C GLY A 3 9.97 8.76 0.17
N LYS A 4 11.22 9.24 0.10
CA LYS A 4 11.54 10.64 -0.19
C LYS A 4 12.69 10.68 -1.19
N ILE A 5 12.56 11.50 -2.22
CA ILE A 5 13.66 11.87 -3.11
C ILE A 5 14.35 13.08 -2.48
N MET A 6 15.66 12.96 -2.28
CA MET A 6 16.45 14.01 -1.65
C MET A 6 16.54 15.26 -2.54
N PRO A 7 16.66 16.46 -1.96
CA PRO A 7 16.68 17.74 -2.69
C PRO A 7 17.66 17.80 -3.86
N GLU A 8 18.83 17.21 -3.72
CA GLU A 8 19.91 17.18 -4.72
C GLU A 8 19.61 16.25 -5.91
N MET A 9 18.76 15.25 -5.70
CA MET A 9 18.33 14.29 -6.72
C MET A 9 17.00 14.68 -7.37
N ASN A 10 16.26 15.61 -6.79
CA ASN A 10 14.96 16.06 -7.27
C ASN A 10 15.05 17.02 -8.46
N VAL A 11 13.95 17.13 -9.21
CA VAL A 11 13.72 18.19 -10.19
C VAL A 11 12.39 18.88 -9.85
N PRO A 12 12.38 20.21 -9.67
CA PRO A 12 13.57 21.07 -9.49
C PRO A 12 14.35 20.69 -8.21
N ARG A 13 15.65 21.00 -8.21
CA ARG A 13 16.52 20.76 -7.05
C ARG A 13 16.15 21.67 -5.88
N GLY A 14 16.51 21.25 -4.66
CA GLY A 14 16.38 22.08 -3.45
C GLY A 14 15.16 21.76 -2.58
N THR A 15 14.27 20.89 -3.03
CA THR A 15 13.11 20.42 -2.25
C THR A 15 13.07 18.91 -2.16
N THR A 16 12.78 18.39 -0.97
CA THR A 16 12.51 16.97 -0.77
C THR A 16 11.16 16.62 -1.38
N ARG A 17 11.11 15.60 -2.26
CA ARG A 17 9.87 15.14 -2.88
C ARG A 17 9.39 13.84 -2.23
N PRO A 18 8.24 13.82 -1.53
CA PRO A 18 7.66 12.58 -1.04
C PRO A 18 7.16 11.74 -2.23
N ILE A 19 7.42 10.44 -2.19
CA ILE A 19 6.98 9.48 -3.21
C ILE A 19 6.25 8.31 -2.56
N ILE A 20 5.25 7.79 -3.27
CA ILE A 20 4.56 6.57 -2.84
C ILE A 20 4.40 5.59 -4.01
N LEU A 21 4.65 4.33 -3.69
CA LEU A 21 4.60 3.19 -4.59
C LEU A 21 3.60 2.15 -4.03
N PRO A 22 2.28 2.40 -4.12
CA PRO A 22 1.28 1.43 -3.71
C PRO A 22 1.23 0.25 -4.70
N ARG A 23 0.75 -0.90 -4.23
CA ARG A 23 0.50 -2.07 -5.09
C ARG A 23 -1.00 -2.30 -5.19
N LEU A 24 -1.45 -2.67 -6.38
CA LEU A 24 -2.87 -2.84 -6.70
C LEU A 24 -3.54 -3.90 -5.82
N GLU A 25 -2.83 -4.99 -5.52
CA GLU A 25 -3.29 -6.07 -4.63
C GLU A 25 -3.63 -5.61 -3.20
N PHE A 26 -3.08 -4.49 -2.72
CA PHE A 26 -3.42 -3.93 -1.40
C PHE A 26 -4.46 -2.82 -1.50
N SER A 27 -4.74 -2.31 -2.70
CA SER A 27 -5.55 -1.12 -2.92
C SER A 27 -6.16 -1.18 -4.33
N PRO A 28 -7.28 -1.90 -4.51
CA PRO A 28 -7.89 -2.07 -5.82
C PRO A 28 -8.46 -0.76 -6.39
N GLY A 29 -8.72 0.23 -5.53
CA GLY A 29 -9.23 1.54 -5.92
C GLY A 29 -8.18 2.55 -6.37
N LEU A 30 -6.93 2.14 -6.63
CA LEU A 30 -5.90 3.05 -7.14
C LEU A 30 -6.33 3.69 -8.47
N PRO A 31 -5.83 4.90 -8.81
CA PRO A 31 -6.15 5.57 -10.07
C PRO A 31 -5.91 4.68 -11.30
N ALA A 32 -6.89 4.62 -12.21
CA ALA A 32 -6.82 3.83 -13.44
C ALA A 32 -5.95 4.47 -14.53
N SER A 33 -5.77 5.79 -14.48
CA SER A 33 -4.95 6.55 -15.43
C SER A 33 -4.23 7.71 -14.73
N PRO A 34 -3.12 8.22 -15.29
CA PRO A 34 -2.45 9.40 -14.76
C PRO A 34 -3.40 10.59 -14.58
N GLY A 35 -3.34 11.24 -13.43
CA GLY A 35 -4.20 12.37 -13.07
C GLY A 35 -5.62 12.02 -12.62
N ALA A 36 -6.08 10.78 -12.81
CA ALA A 36 -7.39 10.36 -12.31
C ALA A 36 -7.41 10.31 -10.77
N PRO A 37 -8.55 10.57 -10.12
CA PRO A 37 -8.71 10.34 -8.69
C PRO A 37 -8.64 8.83 -8.37
N GLY A 38 -8.48 8.52 -7.09
CA GLY A 38 -8.48 7.13 -6.63
C GLY A 38 -8.61 7.02 -5.12
N THR A 39 -8.49 5.80 -4.64
CA THR A 39 -8.49 5.46 -3.21
C THR A 39 -7.38 4.46 -2.90
N MET A 40 -6.91 4.48 -1.66
CA MET A 40 -5.89 3.58 -1.17
C MET A 40 -6.26 3.10 0.22
N LEU A 41 -6.08 1.81 0.48
CA LEU A 41 -6.25 1.23 1.81
C LEU A 41 -4.89 1.29 2.52
N THR A 42 -4.81 1.97 3.67
CA THR A 42 -3.57 2.01 4.46
C THR A 42 -3.81 2.59 5.84
N ASN A 43 -3.03 2.18 6.85
CA ASN A 43 -2.98 2.84 8.17
C ASN A 43 -1.79 3.79 8.31
N ARG A 44 -1.08 4.08 7.20
CA ARG A 44 -0.01 5.07 7.19
C ARG A 44 -0.55 6.47 7.48
N LYS A 45 -0.14 7.03 8.62
CA LYS A 45 -0.50 8.39 9.04
C LYS A 45 0.46 9.44 8.45
N ASP A 46 1.69 9.04 8.15
CA ASP A 46 2.76 9.90 7.62
C ASP A 46 2.42 10.47 6.23
N ILE A 47 1.76 9.68 5.38
CA ILE A 47 1.34 10.13 4.04
C ILE A 47 0.28 11.23 4.08
N LEU A 48 -0.44 11.40 5.19
CA LEU A 48 -1.45 12.43 5.37
C LEU A 48 -0.85 13.76 5.87
N GLN A 49 0.41 13.73 6.31
CA GLN A 49 1.11 14.88 6.88
C GLN A 49 2.06 15.54 5.86
N CYS A 50 2.18 14.96 4.67
CA CYS A 50 3.00 15.50 3.58
C CYS A 50 2.18 15.56 2.30
N GLY A 51 2.38 16.61 1.50
CA GLY A 51 1.72 16.76 0.22
C GLY A 51 2.22 18.02 -0.51
N PRO A 52 2.18 18.03 -1.85
CA PRO A 52 1.75 16.94 -2.74
C PRO A 52 2.73 15.74 -2.78
N VAL A 53 2.21 14.52 -2.95
CA VAL A 53 3.02 13.28 -3.03
C VAL A 53 3.03 12.73 -4.46
N SER A 54 4.22 12.41 -4.98
CA SER A 54 4.36 11.80 -6.29
C SER A 54 3.97 10.32 -6.27
N LEU A 55 2.92 9.98 -7.01
CA LEU A 55 2.36 8.64 -7.09
C LEU A 55 2.99 7.84 -8.22
N TRP A 56 3.45 6.63 -7.91
CA TRP A 56 3.96 5.68 -8.89
C TRP A 56 3.22 4.35 -8.78
N ILE A 57 2.69 3.84 -9.88
CA ILE A 57 1.95 2.57 -9.92
C ILE A 57 2.69 1.60 -10.83
N LYS A 58 2.80 0.35 -10.39
CA LYS A 58 3.41 -0.72 -11.17
C LYS A 58 2.47 -1.08 -12.33
N THR A 59 2.93 -0.95 -13.57
CA THR A 59 2.10 -1.23 -14.76
C THR A 59 2.06 -2.71 -15.08
N VAL A 60 3.16 -3.43 -14.83
CA VAL A 60 3.25 -4.88 -15.03
C VAL A 60 3.87 -5.51 -13.78
N PRO A 61 3.19 -6.47 -13.11
CA PRO A 61 3.64 -7.07 -11.87
C PRO A 61 5.05 -7.67 -11.88
N ASP A 62 5.55 -8.12 -13.03
CA ASP A 62 6.82 -8.85 -13.10
C ASP A 62 7.96 -8.06 -13.80
N GLU A 63 7.64 -7.02 -14.57
CA GLU A 63 8.66 -6.28 -15.32
C GLU A 63 9.38 -5.20 -14.49
N GLY A 64 9.01 -5.03 -13.22
CA GLY A 64 9.60 -4.01 -12.35
C GLY A 64 9.31 -2.57 -12.79
N LEU A 65 8.46 -2.36 -13.80
CA LEU A 65 8.16 -1.05 -14.37
C LEU A 65 7.13 -0.29 -13.53
N TRP A 66 7.55 0.87 -13.05
CA TRP A 66 6.72 1.82 -12.34
C TRP A 66 6.42 3.01 -13.25
N LYS A 67 5.15 3.38 -13.36
CA LYS A 67 4.71 4.55 -14.10
C LYS A 67 4.34 5.66 -13.13
N TYR A 68 4.77 6.87 -13.42
CA TYR A 68 4.37 8.07 -12.70
C TYR A 68 2.93 8.44 -13.07
N PHE A 69 2.09 8.68 -12.06
CA PHE A 69 0.68 9.01 -12.25
C PHE A 69 0.35 10.48 -11.93
N GLY A 70 1.30 11.24 -11.38
CA GLY A 70 1.12 12.64 -11.01
C GLY A 70 1.42 12.90 -9.55
N ASN A 71 1.13 14.13 -9.11
CA ASN A 71 1.22 14.56 -7.72
C ASN A 71 -0.17 14.59 -7.11
N TYR A 72 -0.31 14.01 -5.91
CA TYR A 72 -1.59 13.79 -5.26
C TYR A 72 -1.60 14.37 -3.85
N ASP A 73 -2.74 14.95 -3.49
CA ASP A 73 -3.11 15.17 -2.09
C ASP A 73 -3.82 13.93 -1.57
N PHE A 74 -3.53 13.59 -0.32
CA PHE A 74 -4.16 12.50 0.40
C PHE A 74 -5.04 13.04 1.53
N ALA A 75 -6.25 12.52 1.61
CA ALA A 75 -7.15 12.78 2.73
C ALA A 75 -7.72 11.46 3.23
N ARG A 76 -7.84 11.32 4.55
CA ARG A 76 -8.56 10.19 5.14
C ARG A 76 -10.04 10.36 4.85
N SER A 77 -10.69 9.32 4.35
CA SER A 77 -12.14 9.29 4.21
C SER A 77 -12.79 9.45 5.58
N VAL A 78 -13.75 10.37 5.69
CA VAL A 78 -14.59 10.54 6.89
C VAL A 78 -15.60 9.40 7.05
N GLN A 79 -15.87 8.67 5.96
CA GLN A 79 -16.72 7.49 5.96
C GLN A 79 -15.83 6.24 5.98
N PRO A 80 -15.77 5.50 7.10
CA PRO A 80 -15.14 4.19 7.08
C PRO A 80 -15.94 3.27 6.16
N LEU A 81 -15.28 2.28 5.54
CA LEU A 81 -16.01 1.28 4.78
C LEU A 81 -16.96 0.52 5.70
N THR A 82 -18.08 0.12 5.14
CA THR A 82 -18.98 -0.84 5.76
C THR A 82 -18.40 -2.26 5.62
N PRO A 83 -18.77 -3.21 6.51
CA PRO A 83 -18.39 -4.61 6.35
C PRO A 83 -18.79 -5.19 4.99
N ALA A 84 -19.93 -4.76 4.44
CA ALA A 84 -20.41 -5.18 3.13
C ALA A 84 -19.57 -4.63 1.95
N GLU A 85 -19.04 -3.42 2.06
CA GLU A 85 -18.11 -2.89 1.06
C GLU A 85 -16.75 -3.57 1.16
N ALA A 86 -16.29 -3.84 2.38
CA ALA A 86 -15.05 -4.54 2.62
C ALA A 86 -15.07 -5.97 2.07
N SER A 87 -16.19 -6.69 2.23
CA SER A 87 -16.33 -8.06 1.71
C SER A 87 -16.25 -8.12 0.18
N ARG A 88 -16.62 -7.03 -0.52
CA ARG A 88 -16.52 -6.96 -1.98
C ARG A 88 -15.09 -6.96 -2.50
N PHE A 89 -14.10 -6.60 -1.66
CA PHE A 89 -12.69 -6.71 -2.07
C PHE A 89 -12.21 -8.15 -2.30
N ASP A 90 -12.98 -9.15 -1.83
CA ASP A 90 -12.73 -10.57 -2.06
C ASP A 90 -13.55 -11.12 -3.25
N GLU A 91 -14.53 -10.35 -3.76
CA GLU A 91 -15.48 -10.81 -4.79
C GLU A 91 -15.02 -10.57 -6.23
N SER A 92 -14.10 -9.63 -6.46
CA SER A 92 -13.67 -9.17 -7.80
C SER A 92 -12.95 -10.22 -8.67
N VAL A 93 -12.92 -11.49 -8.25
CA VAL A 93 -12.25 -12.61 -8.93
C VAL A 93 -13.25 -13.62 -9.52
N ARG A 94 -14.53 -13.60 -9.14
CA ARG A 94 -15.52 -14.59 -9.64
C ARG A 94 -15.93 -14.42 -11.12
N HIS A 95 -15.26 -13.56 -11.88
CA HIS A 95 -15.59 -13.32 -13.30
C HIS A 95 -14.45 -13.65 -14.29
N CYS A 96 -13.34 -14.23 -13.83
CA CYS A 96 -12.31 -14.77 -14.74
C CYS A 96 -12.53 -16.24 -15.13
N ASP A 97 -13.67 -16.84 -14.78
CA ASP A 97 -13.91 -18.30 -14.92
C ASP A 97 -14.52 -18.72 -16.27
N PHE A 98 -14.53 -17.88 -17.31
CA PHE A 98 -15.22 -18.25 -18.55
C PHE A 98 -14.53 -17.81 -19.85
N PHE A 99 -13.25 -18.15 -20.05
CA PHE A 99 -12.80 -18.78 -21.31
C PHE A 99 -11.30 -19.16 -21.29
N THR A 100 -11.02 -20.42 -21.67
CA THR A 100 -9.75 -21.00 -22.15
C THR A 100 -8.54 -20.92 -21.21
N SER A 101 -8.24 -22.01 -20.49
CA SER A 101 -7.37 -23.10 -20.98
C SER A 101 -6.05 -22.59 -21.54
N VAL A 102 -4.96 -22.87 -20.80
CA VAL A 102 -3.54 -22.56 -21.09
C VAL A 102 -3.04 -21.15 -20.73
N CYS A 103 -3.46 -20.59 -19.60
CA CYS A 103 -2.61 -19.65 -18.85
C CYS A 103 -2.08 -20.34 -17.58
N SER A 104 -0.90 -20.93 -17.68
CA SER A 104 -0.12 -21.47 -16.55
C SER A 104 0.60 -20.38 -15.74
N SER A 105 0.20 -19.11 -15.85
CA SER A 105 0.69 -18.03 -15.01
C SER A 105 -0.34 -17.70 -13.94
N PHE A 106 -0.35 -18.51 -12.87
CA PHE A 106 -0.34 -18.17 -11.43
C PHE A 106 -0.99 -16.87 -10.88
N PHE A 107 -1.75 -16.10 -11.65
CA PHE A 107 -2.31 -14.80 -11.31
C PHE A 107 -3.82 -14.91 -11.15
N CYS A 108 -4.21 -15.84 -10.28
CA CYS A 108 -5.41 -15.61 -9.49
C CYS A 108 -5.08 -14.40 -8.60
N SER A 109 -5.65 -13.23 -8.90
CA SER A 109 -5.54 -12.02 -8.07
C SER A 109 -5.65 -12.43 -6.61
N ARG A 110 -4.54 -12.36 -5.83
CA ARG A 110 -4.63 -12.54 -4.37
C ARG A 110 -5.68 -11.54 -3.91
N GLN A 111 -6.77 -12.05 -3.32
CA GLN A 111 -7.83 -11.24 -2.76
C GLN A 111 -7.21 -10.16 -1.88
N THR A 112 -7.73 -8.93 -1.93
CA THR A 112 -7.11 -7.80 -1.21
C THR A 112 -6.89 -8.15 0.27
N VAL A 113 -7.86 -8.84 0.88
CA VAL A 113 -7.74 -9.33 2.26
C VAL A 113 -6.61 -10.35 2.41
N SER A 114 -6.46 -11.30 1.49
CA SER A 114 -5.37 -12.29 1.52
C SER A 114 -3.99 -11.65 1.35
N ALA A 115 -3.86 -10.66 0.46
CA ALA A 115 -2.64 -9.90 0.30
C ALA A 115 -2.27 -9.20 1.62
N TRP A 116 -3.22 -8.48 2.22
CA TRP A 116 -3.05 -7.83 3.52
C TRP A 116 -2.74 -8.82 4.65
N ALA A 117 -3.43 -9.95 4.71
CA ALA A 117 -3.19 -10.98 5.71
C ALA A 117 -1.77 -11.53 5.62
N ALA A 118 -1.27 -11.83 4.41
CA ALA A 118 0.11 -12.26 4.19
C ALA A 118 1.14 -11.18 4.56
N LEU A 119 0.86 -9.91 4.30
CA LEU A 119 1.73 -8.80 4.69
C LEU A 119 1.80 -8.68 6.23
N LEU A 120 0.65 -8.71 6.89
CA LEU A 120 0.48 -8.49 8.33
C LEU A 120 0.88 -9.71 9.17
N SER A 121 0.86 -10.92 8.60
CA SER A 121 1.36 -12.14 9.24
C SER A 121 2.89 -12.18 9.26
N SER A 122 3.56 -11.43 8.37
CA SER A 122 5.02 -11.41 8.30
C SER A 122 5.64 -10.90 9.61
N ASN A 123 6.66 -11.59 10.11
CA ASN A 123 7.42 -11.15 11.29
C ASN A 123 8.40 -10.00 11.00
N ALA A 124 8.37 -9.46 9.78
CA ALA A 124 9.14 -8.27 9.44
C ALA A 124 8.63 -7.08 10.27
N TRP A 125 9.58 -6.32 10.81
CA TRP A 125 9.26 -5.06 11.47
C TRP A 125 8.85 -4.04 10.40
N ASP A 126 7.62 -3.57 10.50
CA ASP A 126 7.09 -2.50 9.67
C ASP A 126 6.38 -1.48 10.57
N PHE A 127 7.01 -0.32 10.75
CA PHE A 127 6.47 0.78 11.56
C PHE A 127 5.06 1.17 11.12
N SER A 128 4.76 1.09 9.83
CA SER A 128 3.47 1.53 9.29
C SER A 128 2.30 0.61 9.59
N HIS A 129 2.56 -0.65 9.94
CA HIS A 129 1.53 -1.66 10.19
C HIS A 129 1.63 -2.31 11.57
N ALA A 130 2.66 -1.99 12.37
CA ALA A 130 2.84 -2.51 13.72
C ALA A 130 1.62 -2.26 14.62
N GLU A 131 1.07 -1.04 14.59
CA GLU A 131 -0.12 -0.67 15.37
C GLU A 131 -1.32 -1.58 15.01
N LEU A 132 -1.59 -1.75 13.72
CA LEU A 132 -2.69 -2.59 13.24
C LEU A 132 -2.51 -4.05 13.68
N ARG A 133 -1.29 -4.60 13.57
CA ARG A 133 -0.99 -5.97 14.03
C ARG A 133 -1.25 -6.13 15.53
N VAL A 134 -0.83 -5.18 16.34
CA VAL A 134 -1.07 -5.22 17.80
C VAL A 134 -2.57 -5.22 18.11
N ARG A 135 -3.34 -4.34 17.48
CA ARG A 135 -4.80 -4.27 17.66
C ARG A 135 -5.49 -5.57 17.27
N LEU A 136 -5.11 -6.14 16.11
CA LEU A 136 -5.60 -7.44 15.64
C LEU A 136 -5.32 -8.56 16.65
N TRP A 137 -4.12 -8.60 17.22
CA TRP A 137 -3.75 -9.60 18.22
C TRP A 137 -4.47 -9.41 19.55
N LEU A 138 -4.55 -8.17 20.07
CA LEU A 138 -5.28 -7.88 21.31
C LEU A 138 -6.72 -8.36 21.21
N ARG A 139 -7.35 -8.11 20.06
CA ARG A 139 -8.70 -8.59 19.80
C ARG A 139 -8.79 -10.11 19.73
N LYS A 140 -7.84 -10.78 19.06
CA LYS A 140 -7.78 -12.25 19.00
C LYS A 140 -7.75 -12.87 20.40
N VAL A 141 -7.04 -12.25 21.35
CA VAL A 141 -6.95 -12.73 22.74
C VAL A 141 -8.07 -12.18 23.64
N GLY A 142 -9.03 -11.43 23.11
CA GLY A 142 -10.14 -10.85 23.86
C GLY A 142 -9.75 -9.68 24.77
N ALA A 143 -8.61 -9.04 24.54
CA ALA A 143 -8.14 -7.88 25.27
C ALA A 143 -8.56 -6.56 24.61
N GLU A 144 -8.71 -5.51 25.43
CA GLU A 144 -9.04 -4.17 24.95
C GLU A 144 -7.83 -3.44 24.34
N ALA A 145 -8.02 -2.85 23.16
CA ALA A 145 -6.97 -2.16 22.41
C ALA A 145 -6.85 -0.66 22.79
N THR A 146 -6.55 -0.39 24.06
CA THR A 146 -6.29 0.99 24.53
C THR A 146 -4.96 1.52 23.97
N GLU A 147 -4.83 2.83 23.77
CA GLU A 147 -3.61 3.44 23.20
C GLU A 147 -2.33 3.09 23.99
N ALA A 148 -2.41 3.05 25.32
CA ALA A 148 -1.29 2.70 26.18
C ALA A 148 -0.85 1.24 26.00
N VAL A 149 -1.82 0.31 25.93
CA VAL A 149 -1.56 -1.12 25.71
C VAL A 149 -1.01 -1.34 24.30
N VAL A 150 -1.59 -0.67 23.29
CA VAL A 150 -1.10 -0.74 21.92
C VAL A 150 0.34 -0.24 21.82
N ALA A 151 0.65 0.93 22.39
CA ALA A 151 2.00 1.48 22.39
C ALA A 151 3.01 0.55 23.08
N HIS A 152 2.64 -0.03 24.22
CA HIS A 152 3.49 -1.01 24.93
C HIS A 152 3.80 -2.23 24.04
N HIS A 153 2.80 -2.84 23.41
CA HIS A 153 3.01 -4.00 22.55
C HIS A 153 3.72 -3.67 21.22
N VAL A 154 3.55 -2.45 20.69
CA VAL A 154 4.35 -1.96 19.56
C VAL A 154 5.84 -1.89 19.94
N ASP A 155 6.17 -1.45 21.15
CA ASP A 155 7.56 -1.46 21.63
C ASP A 155 8.12 -2.88 21.82
N LEU A 156 7.29 -3.81 22.31
CA LEU A 156 7.68 -5.23 22.38
C LEU A 156 7.91 -5.84 20.99
N LEU A 157 7.12 -5.46 19.98
CA LEU A 157 7.34 -5.90 18.60
C LEU A 157 8.66 -5.36 18.06
N ARG A 158 8.94 -4.07 18.32
CA ARG A 158 10.19 -3.41 17.94
C ARG A 158 11.41 -4.10 18.55
N THR A 159 11.30 -4.50 19.82
CA THR A 159 12.39 -5.16 20.56
C THR A 159 12.44 -6.68 20.36
N LYS A 160 11.61 -7.25 19.47
CA LYS A 160 11.46 -8.70 19.24
C LYS A 160 11.13 -9.52 20.50
N LYS A 161 10.50 -8.88 21.50
CA LYS A 161 10.05 -9.51 22.75
C LYS A 161 8.54 -9.75 22.78
N SER A 162 7.86 -9.46 21.68
CA SER A 162 6.40 -9.53 21.60
C SER A 162 5.89 -10.97 21.61
N PRO A 163 4.86 -11.28 22.40
CA PRO A 163 4.17 -12.58 22.37
C PRO A 163 3.17 -12.69 21.20
N ILE A 164 3.15 -11.73 20.27
CA ILE A 164 2.16 -11.66 19.19
C ILE A 164 2.34 -12.83 18.24
N VAL A 165 1.31 -13.69 18.20
CA VAL A 165 1.17 -14.77 17.22
C VAL A 165 -0.12 -14.55 16.44
N LEU A 166 0.03 -14.11 15.19
CA LEU A 166 -1.06 -13.88 14.24
C LEU A 166 -0.88 -14.78 13.02
N HIS A 167 -1.86 -15.62 12.75
CA HIS A 167 -1.92 -16.37 11.50
C HIS A 167 -2.68 -15.56 10.44
N GLU A 168 -2.44 -15.86 9.17
CA GLU A 168 -3.14 -15.21 8.06
C GLU A 168 -4.66 -15.37 8.17
N SER A 169 -5.16 -16.51 8.66
CA SER A 169 -6.58 -16.75 8.89
C SER A 169 -7.19 -15.77 9.90
N ASP A 170 -6.51 -15.54 11.02
CA ASP A 170 -6.96 -14.62 12.08
C ASP A 170 -7.08 -13.19 11.53
N ILE A 171 -6.07 -12.78 10.75
CA ILE A 171 -6.03 -11.45 10.14
C ILE A 171 -7.12 -11.32 9.07
N ALA A 172 -7.27 -12.32 8.20
CA ALA A 172 -8.28 -12.30 7.15
C ALA A 172 -9.71 -12.23 7.72
N GLU A 173 -10.01 -13.02 8.76
CA GLU A 173 -11.29 -12.96 9.46
C GLU A 173 -11.52 -11.58 10.08
N ALA A 174 -10.51 -11.04 10.76
CA ALA A 174 -10.61 -9.73 11.39
C ALA A 174 -10.85 -8.61 10.38
N LEU A 175 -10.15 -8.62 9.23
CA LEU A 175 -10.35 -7.67 8.13
C LEU A 175 -11.74 -7.83 7.50
N ARG A 176 -12.23 -9.04 7.24
CA ARG A 176 -13.59 -9.27 6.71
C ARG A 176 -14.68 -8.80 7.65
N SER A 177 -14.49 -8.97 8.96
CA SER A 177 -15.43 -8.48 9.98
C SER A 177 -15.45 -6.95 10.11
N TRP A 178 -14.45 -6.26 9.53
CA TRP A 178 -14.25 -4.82 9.56
C TRP A 178 -14.25 -4.15 10.94
N LYS A 179 -14.03 -4.92 12.01
CA LYS A 179 -13.95 -4.41 13.39
C LYS A 179 -12.57 -3.81 13.72
N GLU A 180 -11.54 -4.11 12.94
CA GLU A 180 -10.24 -3.42 12.93
C GLU A 180 -9.96 -2.99 11.48
N THR A 181 -9.75 -1.70 11.24
CA THR A 181 -9.95 -1.12 9.89
C THR A 181 -8.66 -0.61 9.25
N LEU A 182 -8.46 -1.02 8.00
CA LEU A 182 -7.64 -0.26 7.06
C LEU A 182 -8.35 1.07 6.80
N HIS A 183 -7.64 2.19 6.89
CA HIS A 183 -8.25 3.47 6.52
C HIS A 183 -8.35 3.57 5.01
N VAL A 184 -9.49 4.09 4.53
CA VAL A 184 -9.60 4.55 3.15
C VAL A 184 -9.00 5.94 3.06
N VAL A 185 -8.01 6.08 2.21
CA VAL A 185 -7.40 7.36 1.86
C VAL A 185 -7.85 7.72 0.46
N THR A 186 -8.54 8.85 0.31
CA THR A 186 -8.91 9.41 -0.98
C THR A 186 -7.72 10.14 -1.59
N MET A 187 -7.55 10.01 -2.90
CA MET A 187 -6.44 10.54 -3.66
C MET A 187 -6.96 11.54 -4.68
N ARG A 188 -6.52 12.80 -4.59
CA ARG A 188 -6.88 13.86 -5.54
C ARG A 188 -5.62 14.33 -6.25
N CYS A 189 -5.60 14.21 -7.58
CA CYS A 189 -4.50 14.76 -8.37
C CYS A 189 -4.51 16.29 -8.27
N VAL A 190 -3.34 16.87 -8.00
CA VAL A 190 -3.13 18.32 -7.94
C VAL A 190 -2.20 18.84 -9.03
N GLY A 191 -1.59 17.95 -9.80
CA GLY A 191 -0.76 18.34 -10.93
C GLY A 191 0.06 17.18 -11.47
N TYR A 192 0.62 17.40 -12.66
CA TYR A 192 1.51 16.46 -13.31
C TYR A 192 2.83 17.15 -13.65
N ASP A 193 3.92 16.66 -13.09
CA ASP A 193 5.24 17.27 -13.25
C ASP A 193 5.99 16.63 -14.42
N TYR A 194 5.88 17.27 -15.59
CA TYR A 194 6.49 16.77 -16.82
C TYR A 194 8.01 16.88 -16.83
N ASP A 195 8.58 17.90 -16.18
CA ASP A 195 10.03 18.06 -16.09
C ASP A 195 10.65 16.96 -15.23
N PHE A 196 10.00 16.65 -14.10
CA PHE A 196 10.38 15.52 -13.26
C PHE A 196 10.27 14.19 -14.00
N LEU A 197 9.18 13.97 -14.76
CA LEU A 197 9.03 12.75 -15.56
C LEU A 197 10.15 12.61 -16.60
N ALA A 198 10.41 13.68 -17.36
CA ALA A 198 11.44 13.68 -18.39
C ALA A 198 12.84 13.41 -17.82
N ASP A 199 13.15 13.97 -16.64
CA ASP A 199 14.40 13.67 -15.92
C ASP A 199 14.47 12.19 -15.50
N MET A 200 13.40 11.64 -14.94
CA MET A 200 13.33 10.23 -14.55
C MET A 200 13.49 9.28 -15.74
N GLU A 201 12.82 9.55 -16.86
CA GLU A 201 12.97 8.78 -18.11
C GLU A 201 14.41 8.84 -18.65
N THR A 202 15.02 10.02 -18.61
CA THR A 202 16.41 10.22 -19.04
C THR A 202 17.38 9.42 -18.17
N ARG A 203 17.21 9.46 -16.84
CA ARG A 203 18.04 8.68 -15.90
C ARG A 203 17.84 7.18 -16.07
N TRP A 204 16.60 6.75 -16.30
CA TRP A 204 16.28 5.35 -16.54
C TRP A 204 16.98 4.81 -17.79
N ARG A 205 16.92 5.53 -18.92
CA ARG A 205 17.62 5.15 -20.15
C ARG A 205 19.14 5.03 -19.94
N LYS A 206 19.75 5.95 -19.19
CA LYS A 206 21.17 5.89 -18.85
C LYS A 206 21.50 4.65 -18.00
N TRP A 207 20.66 4.33 -17.01
CA TRP A 207 20.84 3.14 -16.18
C TRP A 207 20.75 1.85 -16.99
N GLN A 208 19.77 1.74 -17.89
CA GLN A 208 19.62 0.58 -18.78
C GLN A 208 20.85 0.40 -19.69
N ALA A 209 21.41 1.50 -20.23
CA ALA A 209 22.60 1.43 -21.06
C ALA A 209 23.84 0.91 -20.31
N VAL A 210 23.98 1.25 -19.02
CA VAL A 210 25.09 0.76 -18.17
C VAL A 210 24.95 -0.73 -17.87
N GLN A 211 23.72 -1.21 -17.60
CA GLN A 211 23.46 -2.63 -17.31
C GLN A 211 23.62 -3.54 -18.54
N ALA A 212 23.59 -2.98 -19.75
CA ALA A 212 23.75 -3.72 -21.00
C ALA A 212 25.21 -3.96 -21.40
N VAL A 213 26.18 -3.45 -20.63
CA VAL A 213 27.60 -3.73 -20.83
C VAL A 213 27.93 -5.09 -20.20
N PRO A 214 28.31 -6.11 -20.98
CA PRO A 214 28.54 -7.47 -20.50
C PRO A 214 29.75 -7.59 -19.56
#